data_AF-A0A0F9JDY4-F1
#
_entry.id   AF-A0A0F9JDY4-F1
#
_cell.length_a   1.000
_cell.length_b   1.000
_cell.length_c   1.000
_cell.angle_alpha   90.00
_cell.angle_beta   90.00
_cell.angle_gamma   90.00
#
_symmetry.space_group_name_H-M   'P 1'
#
loop_
_entity.id
_entity.type
_entity.pdbx_description
1 polymer ?
#
loop_
_entity_poly.entity_id
_entity_poly.type
_entity_poly.pdbx_seq_one_letter_code
_entity_poly.pdbx_strand_id
1 'polypeptide(L)'
;MTDTTPAPSALVSGEVNNSTLIMGRTGSGKSAVLATLIRWVWETYHKVTVLCTTDGGGYPQPVQALVREGLARVFRMRSRSGIDDALALETCILASRGYLPARIDPLTGNCDPDARMVPPQIPVFDAIGEQGQVLCTEYTEALALQHSAQVVRRFAPNKGFEQIGAYVFDGLTSTGNWIVDDLAARQGRAELAGEKGAIGGIVMSGGLKIGGGNRAHVGFGQRRVQQMVLNAQTIPNLVVPVCFTSLLLDTSDDASLLVT
;
A
#
# COMPACT_ATOMS: atom_id res chain seq x y z
N MET A 1 34.64 9.26 -35.40
CA MET A 1 33.58 8.34 -34.94
C MET A 1 32.78 9.09 -33.90
N THR A 2 31.67 9.69 -34.30
CA THR A 2 30.77 10.43 -33.42
C THR A 2 29.83 9.42 -32.77
N ASP A 3 30.02 9.20 -31.47
CA ASP A 3 29.19 8.35 -30.64
C ASP A 3 27.82 9.03 -30.46
N THR A 4 26.86 8.64 -31.30
CA THR A 4 25.46 9.04 -31.18
C THR A 4 24.78 8.09 -30.20
N THR A 5 24.99 8.32 -28.91
CA THR A 5 24.14 7.69 -27.89
C THR A 5 22.70 8.19 -28.10
N PRO A 6 21.71 7.31 -28.36
CA PRO A 6 20.35 7.75 -28.57
C PRO A 6 19.81 8.41 -27.30
N ALA A 7 19.12 9.54 -27.47
CA ALA A 7 18.42 10.24 -26.40
C ALA A 7 17.46 9.26 -25.67
N PRO A 8 17.36 9.32 -24.34
CA PRO A 8 16.45 8.46 -23.61
C PRO A 8 15.02 8.67 -24.12
N SER A 9 14.48 7.57 -24.62
CA SER A 9 13.13 7.38 -25.14
C SER A 9 12.07 8.07 -24.28
N ALA A 10 11.12 8.67 -25.00
CA ALA A 10 9.90 9.31 -24.52
C ALA A 10 9.19 8.57 -23.38
N LEU A 11 8.55 9.37 -22.51
CA LEU A 11 7.41 9.06 -21.65
C LEU A 11 7.21 7.56 -21.40
N VAL A 12 7.73 7.07 -20.27
CA VAL A 12 7.36 5.74 -19.76
C VAL A 12 5.85 5.74 -19.61
N SER A 13 5.16 5.16 -20.60
CA SER A 13 3.76 4.77 -20.49
C SER A 13 3.65 3.97 -19.21
N GLY A 14 2.83 4.44 -18.25
CA GLY A 14 2.74 3.84 -16.93
C GLY A 14 2.54 2.34 -17.06
N GLU A 15 3.58 1.57 -16.74
CA GLU A 15 3.52 0.12 -16.79
C GLU A 15 2.45 -0.33 -15.79
N VAL A 16 1.34 -0.84 -16.31
CA VAL A 16 0.31 -1.45 -15.48
C VAL A 16 0.87 -2.80 -15.05
N ASN A 17 1.26 -2.89 -13.78
CA ASN A 17 1.73 -4.14 -13.21
C ASN A 17 0.56 -5.11 -13.00
N ASN A 18 0.83 -6.40 -13.15
CA ASN A 18 -0.13 -7.42 -12.72
C ASN A 18 -0.16 -7.51 -11.18
N SER A 19 -1.18 -8.20 -10.65
CA SER A 19 -1.27 -8.55 -9.23
C SER A 19 -1.45 -10.05 -9.05
N THR A 20 -0.76 -10.63 -8.08
CA THR A 20 -0.84 -12.05 -7.71
C THR A 20 -1.55 -12.19 -6.37
N LEU A 21 -2.52 -13.09 -6.28
CA LEU A 21 -3.20 -13.42 -5.03
C LEU A 21 -2.79 -14.82 -4.55
N ILE A 22 -2.26 -14.89 -3.33
CA ILE A 22 -1.95 -16.12 -2.63
C ILE A 22 -2.99 -16.32 -1.53
N MET A 23 -3.95 -17.22 -1.78
CA MET A 23 -5.01 -17.53 -0.83
C MET A 23 -4.80 -18.91 -0.20
N GLY A 24 -5.13 -19.03 1.08
CA GLY A 24 -5.08 -20.31 1.77
C GLY A 24 -5.41 -20.19 3.25
N ARG A 25 -5.69 -21.33 3.89
CA ARG A 25 -5.99 -21.41 5.32
C ARG A 25 -4.78 -21.02 6.18
N THR A 26 -4.99 -20.75 7.45
CA THR A 26 -3.88 -20.60 8.40
C THR A 26 -3.03 -21.87 8.40
N GLY A 27 -1.71 -21.73 8.38
CA GLY A 27 -0.77 -22.86 8.29
C GLY A 27 -0.52 -23.41 6.89
N SER A 28 -1.18 -22.89 5.83
CA SER A 28 -1.02 -23.40 4.45
C SER A 28 0.31 -23.01 3.77
N GLY A 29 1.26 -22.44 4.49
CA GLY A 29 2.57 -22.05 3.94
C GLY A 29 2.63 -20.70 3.20
N LYS A 30 1.58 -19.86 3.22
CA LYS A 30 1.58 -18.54 2.55
C LYS A 30 2.82 -17.72 2.87
N SER A 31 3.17 -17.62 4.15
CA SER A 31 4.32 -16.84 4.59
C SER A 31 5.67 -17.47 4.22
N ALA A 32 5.72 -18.78 3.98
CA ALA A 32 6.92 -19.43 3.43
C ALA A 32 7.12 -19.02 1.97
N VAL A 33 6.04 -18.96 1.18
CA VAL A 33 6.08 -18.44 -0.20
C VAL A 33 6.54 -16.98 -0.21
N LEU A 34 6.06 -16.15 0.73
CA LEU A 34 6.54 -14.77 0.87
C LEU A 34 8.04 -14.71 1.19
N ALA A 35 8.53 -15.55 2.11
CA ALA A 35 9.96 -15.58 2.44
C ALA A 35 10.81 -15.98 1.22
N THR A 36 10.35 -16.95 0.41
CA THR A 36 11.02 -17.33 -0.85
C THR A 36 11.05 -16.17 -1.84
N LEU A 37 9.93 -15.46 -2.02
CA LEU A 37 9.87 -14.29 -2.89
C LEU A 37 10.87 -13.21 -2.46
N ILE A 38 10.91 -12.87 -1.17
CA ILE A 38 11.82 -11.85 -0.63
C ILE A 38 13.28 -12.20 -0.94
N ARG A 39 13.68 -13.46 -0.71
CA ARG A 39 15.04 -13.94 -1.02
C ARG A 39 15.34 -13.84 -2.50
N TRP A 40 14.44 -14.35 -3.34
CA TRP A 40 14.64 -14.37 -4.79
C TRP A 40 14.76 -12.96 -5.39
N VAL A 41 13.94 -11.99 -4.93
CA VAL A 41 14.02 -10.59 -5.36
C VAL A 41 15.39 -9.99 -5.01
N TRP A 42 15.89 -10.26 -3.81
CA TRP A 42 17.21 -9.79 -3.38
C TRP A 42 18.35 -10.45 -4.16
N GLU A 43 18.32 -11.78 -4.29
CA GLU A 43 19.36 -12.56 -4.97
C GLU A 43 19.45 -12.22 -6.46
N THR A 44 18.31 -11.95 -7.11
CA THR A 44 18.24 -11.74 -8.56
C THR A 44 18.45 -10.27 -8.94
N TYR A 45 17.86 -9.33 -8.20
CA TYR A 45 17.81 -7.91 -8.59
C TYR A 45 18.52 -6.98 -7.60
N HIS A 46 18.96 -7.49 -6.45
CA HIS A 46 19.51 -6.69 -5.35
C HIS A 46 18.56 -5.55 -4.92
N LYS A 47 17.25 -5.85 -4.94
CA LYS A 47 16.19 -4.95 -4.50
C LYS A 47 15.55 -5.47 -3.22
N VAL A 48 15.03 -4.55 -2.40
CA VAL A 48 14.30 -4.89 -1.19
C VAL A 48 12.82 -5.11 -1.47
N THR A 49 12.19 -5.97 -0.67
CA THR A 49 10.74 -6.17 -0.68
C THR A 49 10.08 -5.33 0.40
N VAL A 50 8.98 -4.65 0.07
CA VAL A 50 8.13 -4.00 1.08
C VAL A 50 6.99 -4.94 1.46
N LEU A 51 6.88 -5.25 2.75
CA LEU A 51 5.79 -6.02 3.32
C LEU A 51 4.84 -5.10 4.09
N CYS A 52 3.71 -4.79 3.48
CA CYS A 52 2.60 -4.07 4.11
C CYS A 52 1.69 -5.09 4.80
N THR A 53 1.59 -5.05 6.12
CA THR A 53 0.75 -6.01 6.88
C THR A 53 -0.31 -5.29 7.70
N THR A 54 -1.53 -5.84 7.67
CA THR A 54 -2.66 -5.45 8.53
C THR A 54 -2.98 -6.53 9.57
N ASP A 55 -2.21 -7.63 9.59
CA ASP A 55 -2.37 -8.69 10.56
C ASP A 55 -1.84 -8.26 11.93
N GLY A 56 -2.66 -8.47 12.97
CA GLY A 56 -2.29 -8.18 14.36
C GLY A 56 -1.33 -9.22 14.94
N GLY A 57 -1.27 -10.42 14.37
CA GLY A 57 -0.41 -11.52 14.84
C GLY A 57 1.08 -11.36 14.54
N GLY A 58 1.46 -10.32 13.80
CA GLY A 58 2.82 -10.16 13.27
C GLY A 58 3.12 -11.11 12.10
N TYR A 59 4.38 -11.15 11.68
CA TYR A 59 4.84 -11.99 10.57
C TYR A 59 5.76 -13.10 11.10
N PRO A 60 5.75 -14.29 10.48
CA PRO A 60 6.45 -15.46 11.02
C PRO A 60 7.98 -15.34 10.97
N GLN A 61 8.66 -16.13 11.82
CA GLN A 61 10.10 -16.08 12.04
C GLN A 61 10.97 -16.05 10.77
N PRO A 62 10.69 -16.81 9.70
CA PRO A 62 11.49 -16.75 8.48
C PRO A 62 11.48 -15.37 7.82
N VAL A 63 10.34 -14.68 7.85
CA VAL A 63 10.24 -13.30 7.36
C VAL A 63 10.95 -12.34 8.32
N GLN A 64 10.86 -12.56 9.63
CA GLN A 64 11.60 -11.77 10.62
C GLN A 64 13.11 -11.81 10.43
N ALA A 65 13.67 -12.97 10.10
CA ALA A 65 15.10 -13.09 9.80
C ALA A 65 15.48 -12.21 8.60
N LEU A 66 14.71 -12.27 7.51
CA LEU A 66 14.96 -11.48 6.30
C LEU A 66 14.83 -9.97 6.53
N VAL A 67 13.91 -9.55 7.41
CA VAL A 67 13.79 -8.15 7.82
C VAL A 67 15.02 -7.69 8.59
N ARG A 68 15.54 -8.51 9.53
CA ARG A 68 16.77 -8.20 10.27
C ARG A 68 18.01 -8.14 9.37
N GLU A 69 18.04 -8.94 8.31
CA GLU A 69 19.09 -8.91 7.29
C GLU A 69 18.94 -7.72 6.33
N GLY A 70 17.84 -6.97 6.38
CA GLY A 70 17.60 -5.80 5.54
C GLY A 70 17.03 -6.10 4.14
N LEU A 71 16.66 -7.36 3.88
CA LEU A 71 16.12 -7.82 2.59
C LEU A 71 14.65 -7.42 2.41
N ALA A 72 13.95 -7.17 3.52
CA ALA A 72 12.59 -6.68 3.53
C ALA A 72 12.41 -5.50 4.48
N ARG A 73 11.57 -4.53 4.06
CA ARG A 73 11.06 -3.44 4.90
C ARG A 73 9.62 -3.75 5.26
N VAL A 74 9.28 -3.76 6.55
CA VAL A 74 7.90 -4.01 6.99
C VAL A 74 7.21 -2.71 7.28
N PHE A 75 5.97 -2.57 6.82
CA PHE A 75 5.04 -1.53 7.27
C PHE A 75 3.84 -2.19 7.95
N ARG A 76 3.75 -2.08 9.27
CA ARG A 76 2.58 -2.46 10.06
C ARG A 76 1.54 -1.36 9.96
N MET A 77 0.64 -1.50 9.00
CA MET A 77 -0.27 -0.42 8.59
C MET A 77 -1.15 0.08 9.73
N ARG A 78 -1.62 -0.83 10.59
CA ARG A 78 -2.45 -0.49 11.76
C ARG A 78 -1.74 0.44 12.77
N SER A 79 -0.40 0.40 12.85
CA SER A 79 0.34 1.27 13.77
C SER A 79 0.16 2.77 13.46
N ARG A 80 -0.09 3.12 12.20
CA ARG A 80 -0.36 4.50 11.78
C ARG A 80 -1.69 5.03 12.32
N SER A 81 -2.67 4.17 12.58
CA SER A 81 -4.00 4.57 13.03
C SER A 81 -4.05 5.00 14.50
N GLY A 82 -3.03 4.66 15.29
CA GLY A 82 -3.08 4.85 16.74
C GLY A 82 -4.17 4.02 17.40
N ILE A 83 -4.77 4.57 18.45
CA ILE A 83 -5.70 3.85 19.35
C ILE A 83 -7.13 3.76 18.78
N ASP A 84 -7.55 4.75 17.99
CA ASP A 84 -8.95 4.87 17.55
C ASP A 84 -9.24 4.23 16.18
N ASP A 85 -8.23 3.59 15.58
CA ASP A 85 -8.30 2.96 14.26
C ASP A 85 -8.77 3.88 13.10
N ALA A 86 -8.75 5.19 13.33
CA ALA A 86 -9.43 6.19 12.50
C ALA A 86 -8.79 6.44 11.13
N LEU A 87 -7.63 5.88 10.81
CA LEU A 87 -6.94 6.06 9.53
C LEU A 87 -6.91 4.79 8.68
N ALA A 88 -7.78 3.82 8.93
CA ALA A 88 -7.80 2.56 8.18
C ALA A 88 -7.88 2.80 6.67
N LEU A 89 -8.87 3.60 6.22
CA LEU A 89 -9.09 3.86 4.81
C LEU A 89 -7.94 4.64 4.17
N GLU A 90 -7.54 5.75 4.77
CA GLU A 90 -6.49 6.64 4.26
C GLU A 90 -5.16 5.89 4.16
N THR A 91 -4.82 5.11 5.20
CA THR A 91 -3.59 4.30 5.23
C THR A 91 -3.61 3.24 4.14
N CYS A 92 -4.72 2.51 4.01
CA CYS A 92 -4.87 1.46 3.01
C CYS A 92 -4.78 1.98 1.58
N ILE A 93 -5.47 3.09 1.28
CA ILE A 93 -5.43 3.71 -0.05
C ILE A 93 -4.04 4.25 -0.37
N LEU A 94 -3.37 4.93 0.56
CA LEU A 94 -2.02 5.46 0.31
C LEU A 94 -1.00 4.33 0.17
N ALA A 95 -1.01 3.34 1.05
CA ALA A 95 -0.13 2.18 0.96
C ALA A 95 -0.32 1.43 -0.35
N SER A 96 -1.57 1.25 -0.81
CA SER A 96 -1.87 0.62 -2.11
C SER A 96 -1.33 1.40 -3.31
N ARG A 97 -1.00 2.68 -3.16
CA ARG A 97 -0.32 3.51 -4.18
C ARG A 97 1.20 3.52 -4.02
N GLY A 98 1.73 2.66 -3.15
CA GLY A 98 3.15 2.56 -2.85
C GLY A 98 3.67 3.65 -1.91
N TYR A 99 2.80 4.35 -1.17
CA TYR A 99 3.28 5.30 -0.15
C TYR A 99 3.76 4.55 1.08
N LEU A 100 4.77 5.10 1.76
CA LEU A 100 5.28 4.59 3.04
C LEU A 100 5.33 5.70 4.08
N PRO A 101 5.21 5.39 5.38
CA PRO A 101 5.49 6.37 6.43
C PRO A 101 6.90 6.95 6.28
N ALA A 102 7.04 8.25 6.55
CA ALA A 102 8.33 8.95 6.51
C ALA A 102 9.39 8.31 7.41
N ARG A 103 8.94 7.68 8.51
CA ARG A 103 9.77 6.91 9.42
C ARG A 103 9.04 5.63 9.78
N ILE A 104 9.78 4.52 9.70
CA ILE A 104 9.34 3.20 10.11
C ILE A 104 10.45 2.61 10.97
N ASP A 105 10.09 2.00 12.08
CA ASP A 105 11.01 1.19 12.87
C ASP A 105 11.47 -0.02 12.03
N PRO A 106 12.78 -0.15 11.73
CA PRO A 106 13.25 -1.16 10.78
C PRO A 106 13.11 -2.60 11.27
N LEU A 107 12.95 -2.82 12.59
CA LEU A 107 12.85 -4.16 13.17
C LEU A 107 11.41 -4.62 13.33
N THR A 108 10.52 -3.70 13.71
CA THR A 108 9.13 -4.01 14.02
C THR A 108 8.18 -3.65 12.88
N GLY A 109 8.55 -2.69 12.04
CA GLY A 109 7.71 -2.14 10.99
C GLY A 109 6.64 -1.16 11.49
N ASN A 110 6.66 -0.80 12.78
CA ASN A 110 5.76 0.21 13.35
C ASN A 110 6.15 1.61 12.88
N CYS A 111 5.18 2.50 12.78
CA CYS A 111 5.40 3.92 12.64
C CYS A 111 4.63 4.68 13.73
N ASP A 112 4.95 5.97 13.90
CA ASP A 112 4.20 6.83 14.79
C ASP A 112 2.72 6.93 14.33
N PRO A 113 1.75 7.06 15.25
CA PRO A 113 0.39 7.42 14.89
C PRO A 113 0.37 8.68 14.01
N ASP A 114 -0.52 8.70 13.02
CA ASP A 114 -0.68 9.79 12.05
C ASP A 114 0.58 10.10 11.21
N ALA A 115 1.58 9.20 11.20
CA ALA A 115 2.82 9.42 10.46
C ALA A 115 2.55 9.85 9.02
N ARG A 116 3.29 10.89 8.59
CA ARG A 116 3.21 11.43 7.22
C ARG A 116 3.59 10.33 6.23
N MET A 117 2.71 10.10 5.26
CA MET A 117 2.97 9.19 4.15
C MET A 117 3.75 9.89 3.05
N VAL A 118 4.82 9.26 2.59
CA VAL A 118 5.74 9.75 1.57
C VAL A 118 5.48 9.01 0.26
N PRO A 119 5.34 9.72 -0.88
CA PRO A 119 5.04 9.09 -2.16
C PRO A 119 6.25 8.34 -2.73
N PRO A 120 6.04 7.31 -3.55
CA PRO A 120 7.12 6.55 -4.18
C PRO A 120 7.84 7.30 -5.30
N GLN A 121 7.21 8.33 -5.86
CA GLN A 121 7.78 9.21 -6.87
C GLN A 121 7.56 10.67 -6.48
N ILE A 122 8.52 11.51 -6.86
CA ILE A 122 8.45 12.96 -6.72
C ILE A 122 8.53 13.64 -8.09
N PRO A 123 7.88 14.79 -8.27
CA PRO A 123 8.05 15.57 -9.47
C PRO A 123 9.49 16.11 -9.53
N VAL A 124 10.11 15.98 -10.69
CA VAL A 124 11.39 16.61 -11.03
C VAL A 124 11.18 17.42 -12.30
N PHE A 125 11.78 18.60 -12.36
CA PHE A 125 11.67 19.48 -13.51
C PHE A 125 13.01 19.54 -14.22
N ASP A 126 12.94 19.34 -15.54
CA ASP A 126 14.08 19.50 -16.43
C ASP A 126 13.87 20.77 -17.24
N ALA A 127 14.90 21.59 -17.37
CA ALA A 127 14.86 22.75 -18.27
C ALA A 127 15.44 22.34 -19.63
N ILE A 128 14.64 22.54 -20.67
CA ILE A 128 14.97 22.17 -22.04
C ILE A 128 15.29 23.45 -22.82
N GLY A 129 16.47 23.45 -23.46
CA GLY A 129 16.91 24.54 -24.32
C GLY A 129 16.17 24.55 -25.66
N GLU A 130 16.33 25.62 -26.43
CA GLU A 130 15.64 25.80 -27.73
C GLU A 130 15.93 24.69 -28.74
N GLN A 131 17.04 23.96 -28.61
CA GLN A 131 17.42 22.85 -29.50
C GLN A 131 17.00 21.48 -28.95
N GLY A 132 16.17 21.44 -27.89
CA GLY A 132 15.62 20.20 -27.32
C GLY A 132 16.55 19.45 -26.35
N GLN A 133 17.72 19.99 -26.02
CA GLN A 133 18.64 19.41 -25.05
C GLN A 133 18.24 19.75 -23.61
N VAL A 134 18.43 18.79 -22.69
CA VAL A 134 18.30 19.05 -21.24
C VAL A 134 19.49 19.89 -20.80
N LEU A 135 19.23 21.14 -20.41
CA LEU A 135 20.25 22.06 -19.93
C LEU A 135 20.64 21.78 -18.48
N CYS A 136 19.68 21.31 -17.69
CA CYS A 136 19.83 21.04 -16.27
C CYS A 136 18.66 20.22 -15.73
N THR A 137 18.94 19.55 -14.63
CA THR A 137 18.07 18.58 -13.95
C THR A 137 17.87 19.06 -12.50
N GLU A 138 16.72 18.76 -11.89
CA GLU A 138 16.39 19.15 -10.50
C GLU A 138 16.12 20.66 -10.30
N TYR A 139 15.55 21.31 -11.31
CA TYR A 139 15.04 22.67 -11.12
C TYR A 139 13.85 22.67 -10.16
N THR A 140 13.85 23.59 -9.20
CA THR A 140 12.60 23.97 -8.54
C THR A 140 11.77 24.82 -9.50
N GLU A 141 10.44 24.67 -9.49
CA GLU A 141 9.49 25.40 -10.34
C GLU A 141 9.75 26.92 -10.39
N ALA A 142 10.23 27.49 -9.28
CA ALA A 142 10.58 28.92 -9.16
C ALA A 142 11.81 29.38 -9.97
N LEU A 143 12.80 28.51 -10.19
CA LEU A 143 14.04 28.83 -10.94
C LEU A 143 13.81 28.71 -12.45
N ALA A 144 12.83 27.91 -12.87
CA ALA A 144 12.60 27.55 -14.26
C ALA A 144 12.00 28.72 -15.08
N LEU A 145 11.29 29.63 -14.41
CA LEU A 145 10.71 30.84 -15.01
C LEU A 145 11.75 31.90 -15.40
N GLN A 146 12.99 31.85 -14.88
CA GLN A 146 14.00 32.89 -15.09
C GLN A 146 14.79 32.77 -16.40
N HIS A 147 14.74 31.64 -17.10
CA HIS A 147 15.68 31.33 -18.19
C HIS A 147 15.07 31.19 -19.60
N SER A 148 13.79 31.55 -19.81
CA SER A 148 13.09 31.36 -21.10
C SER A 148 13.22 29.94 -21.68
N ALA A 149 13.49 28.95 -20.82
CA ALA A 149 13.62 27.56 -21.20
C ALA A 149 12.26 26.86 -21.11
N GLN A 150 12.03 25.86 -21.95
CA GLN A 150 10.84 25.02 -21.81
C GLN A 150 11.03 24.13 -20.58
N VAL A 151 10.09 24.18 -19.66
CA VAL A 151 10.13 23.36 -18.44
C VAL A 151 9.30 22.11 -18.66
N VAL A 152 9.93 20.95 -18.54
CA VAL A 152 9.22 19.66 -18.61
C VAL A 152 9.21 19.02 -17.24
N ARG A 153 8.00 18.70 -16.78
CA ARG A 153 7.79 17.94 -15.55
C ARG A 153 7.88 16.45 -15.85
N ARG A 154 8.75 15.76 -15.13
CA ARG A 154 8.82 14.30 -15.08
C ARG A 154 8.68 13.79 -13.65
N PHE A 155 8.63 12.49 -13.48
CA PHE A 155 8.62 11.84 -12.17
C PHE A 155 9.89 11.01 -12.00
N ALA A 156 10.52 11.13 -10.83
CA ALA A 156 11.65 10.31 -10.43
C ALA A 156 11.30 9.52 -9.17
N PRO A 157 11.92 8.34 -8.93
CA PRO A 157 11.78 7.64 -7.67
C PRO A 157 12.15 8.57 -6.51
N ASN A 158 11.36 8.55 -5.46
CA ASN A 158 11.69 9.24 -4.23
C ASN A 158 12.87 8.51 -3.55
N LYS A 159 13.70 9.23 -2.81
CA LYS A 159 14.90 8.67 -2.16
C LYS A 159 14.54 7.48 -1.27
N GLY A 160 15.25 6.38 -1.45
CA GLY A 160 15.03 5.10 -0.78
C GLY A 160 13.99 4.21 -1.47
N PHE A 161 13.19 4.72 -2.40
CA PHE A 161 12.24 3.92 -3.18
C PHE A 161 12.88 3.28 -4.41
N GLU A 162 14.00 3.82 -4.90
CA GLU A 162 14.78 3.22 -5.99
C GLU A 162 15.32 1.82 -5.65
N GLN A 163 15.39 1.48 -4.37
CA GLN A 163 15.84 0.18 -3.88
C GLN A 163 14.71 -0.85 -3.81
N ILE A 164 13.45 -0.43 -3.92
CA ILE A 164 12.30 -1.32 -3.76
C ILE A 164 12.02 -2.01 -5.10
N GLY A 165 11.93 -3.33 -5.08
CA GLY A 165 11.64 -4.14 -6.26
C GLY A 165 10.32 -4.92 -6.16
N ALA A 166 9.76 -5.05 -4.96
CA ALA A 166 8.54 -5.82 -4.74
C ALA A 166 7.69 -5.20 -3.64
N TYR A 167 6.37 -5.32 -3.79
CA TYR A 167 5.39 -5.04 -2.74
C TYR A 167 4.57 -6.30 -2.45
N VAL A 168 4.41 -6.56 -1.16
CA VAL A 168 3.55 -7.62 -0.63
C VAL A 168 2.56 -7.00 0.34
N PHE A 169 1.28 -7.19 0.08
CA PHE A 169 0.20 -6.86 1.01
C PHE A 169 -0.27 -8.14 1.72
N ASP A 170 0.13 -8.28 2.96
CA ASP A 170 -0.18 -9.44 3.79
C ASP A 170 -1.45 -9.19 4.62
N GLY A 171 -2.47 -10.02 4.39
CA GLY A 171 -3.74 -9.95 5.12
C GLY A 171 -4.83 -9.12 4.43
N LEU A 172 -5.12 -9.37 3.15
CA LEU A 172 -6.19 -8.69 2.43
C LEU A 172 -7.57 -8.84 3.12
N THR A 173 -7.84 -10.01 3.72
CA THR A 173 -9.01 -10.24 4.58
C THR A 173 -9.01 -9.32 5.81
N SER A 174 -7.87 -9.26 6.51
CA SER A 174 -7.69 -8.41 7.70
C SER A 174 -7.79 -6.92 7.38
N THR A 175 -7.38 -6.51 6.18
CA THR A 175 -7.55 -5.17 5.63
C THR A 175 -9.02 -4.83 5.42
N GLY A 176 -9.78 -5.74 4.80
CA GLY A 176 -11.22 -5.57 4.60
C GLY A 176 -11.96 -5.42 5.93
N ASN A 177 -11.65 -6.29 6.90
CA ASN A 177 -12.22 -6.22 8.24
C ASN A 177 -11.85 -4.89 8.93
N TRP A 178 -10.59 -4.47 8.86
CA TRP A 178 -10.15 -3.21 9.46
C TRP A 178 -10.94 -2.00 8.96
N ILE A 179 -11.19 -1.94 7.64
CA ILE A 179 -12.00 -0.85 7.04
C ILE A 179 -13.44 -0.91 7.55
N VAL A 180 -14.03 -2.10 7.65
CA VAL A 180 -15.41 -2.27 8.16
C VAL A 180 -15.50 -1.87 9.64
N ASP A 181 -14.50 -2.25 10.44
CA ASP A 181 -14.43 -1.92 11.86
C ASP A 181 -14.29 -0.40 12.08
N ASP A 182 -13.44 0.28 11.30
CA ASP A 182 -13.33 1.75 11.33
C ASP A 182 -14.66 2.43 10.99
N LEU A 183 -15.36 1.96 9.95
CA LEU A 183 -16.69 2.50 9.60
C LEU A 183 -17.72 2.27 10.72
N ALA A 184 -17.71 1.10 11.34
CA ALA A 184 -18.58 0.81 12.48
C ALA A 184 -18.27 1.74 13.68
N ALA A 185 -16.99 1.96 13.99
CA ALA A 185 -16.56 2.86 15.05
C ALA A 185 -16.97 4.32 14.77
N ARG A 186 -16.73 4.82 13.54
CA ARG A 186 -17.16 6.16 13.09
C ARG A 186 -18.68 6.34 13.17
N GLN A 187 -19.45 5.30 12.84
CA GLN A 187 -20.89 5.32 13.02
C GLN A 187 -21.29 5.40 14.49
N GLY A 188 -20.62 4.67 15.39
CA GLY A 188 -20.82 4.76 16.85
C GLY A 188 -20.55 6.16 17.41
N ARG A 189 -19.57 6.87 16.84
CA ARG A 189 -19.24 8.27 17.15
C ARG A 189 -20.16 9.30 16.46
N ALA A 190 -21.13 8.84 15.66
CA ALA A 190 -22.04 9.68 14.88
C ALA A 190 -21.33 10.60 13.84
N GLU A 191 -20.17 10.18 13.34
CA GLU A 191 -19.43 10.87 12.27
C GLU A 191 -19.98 10.52 10.87
N LEU A 192 -20.72 9.42 10.76
CA LEU A 192 -21.35 8.96 9.52
C LEU A 192 -22.86 9.17 9.59
N ALA A 193 -23.42 9.80 8.56
CA ALA A 193 -24.87 9.87 8.36
C ALA A 193 -25.37 8.53 7.80
N GLY A 194 -26.34 7.90 8.49
CA GLY A 194 -26.95 6.63 8.07
C GLY A 194 -28.38 6.49 8.60
N GLU A 195 -29.11 5.49 8.10
CA GLU A 195 -30.50 5.24 8.52
C GLU A 195 -30.58 4.96 10.02
N LYS A 196 -31.23 5.87 10.75
CA LYS A 196 -31.56 5.69 12.16
C LYS A 196 -32.54 4.52 12.28
N GLY A 197 -32.08 3.39 12.82
CA GLY A 197 -32.93 2.23 13.14
C GLY A 197 -32.71 0.97 12.27
N ALA A 198 -31.80 0.99 11.30
CA ALA A 198 -31.42 -0.22 10.56
C ALA A 198 -30.58 -1.18 11.43
N ILE A 199 -30.65 -2.49 11.15
CA ILE A 199 -29.75 -3.49 11.73
C ILE A 199 -28.29 -3.07 11.41
N GLY A 200 -27.49 -2.82 12.45
CA GLY A 200 -26.18 -2.15 12.32
C GLY A 200 -26.19 -0.65 12.61
N GLY A 201 -27.21 -0.13 13.29
CA GLY A 201 -27.27 1.25 13.80
C GLY A 201 -26.39 1.50 15.03
N ILE A 202 -26.53 2.68 15.64
CA ILE A 202 -25.96 2.95 16.98
C ILE A 202 -26.82 2.22 18.02
N VAL A 203 -26.23 1.24 18.70
CA VAL A 203 -26.81 0.58 19.87
C VAL A 203 -26.37 1.35 21.10
N MET A 204 -27.33 1.77 21.93
CA MET A 204 -27.04 2.41 23.21
C MET A 204 -27.22 1.40 24.34
N SER A 205 -26.20 1.25 25.18
CA SER A 205 -26.27 0.49 26.43
C SER A 205 -25.88 1.41 27.58
N GLY A 206 -26.87 1.93 28.32
CA GLY A 206 -26.66 3.00 29.28
C GLY A 206 -26.10 4.26 28.61
N GLY A 207 -24.94 4.74 29.07
CA GLY A 207 -24.21 5.87 28.46
C GLY A 207 -23.27 5.48 27.30
N LEU A 208 -23.11 4.18 27.02
CA LEU A 208 -22.21 3.67 25.99
C LEU A 208 -22.92 3.66 24.63
N LYS A 209 -22.29 4.24 23.61
CA LYS A 209 -22.72 4.17 22.21
C LYS A 209 -21.84 3.18 21.44
N ILE A 210 -22.45 2.15 20.86
CA ILE A 210 -21.77 1.12 20.08
C ILE A 210 -22.29 1.21 18.65
N GLY A 211 -21.42 1.40 17.67
CA GLY A 211 -21.80 1.32 16.25
C GLY A 211 -21.71 -0.12 15.76
N GLY A 212 -22.77 -0.63 15.15
CA GLY A 212 -22.72 -1.92 14.45
C GLY A 212 -22.28 -1.76 13.00
N GLY A 213 -21.60 -2.77 12.44
CA GLY A 213 -21.39 -2.84 10.99
C GLY A 213 -22.73 -3.06 10.28
N ASN A 214 -23.08 -2.20 9.33
CA ASN A 214 -24.25 -2.40 8.47
C ASN A 214 -23.85 -2.97 7.09
N ARG A 215 -24.82 -3.42 6.29
CA ARG A 215 -24.57 -3.97 4.94
C ARG A 215 -23.86 -2.98 4.00
N ALA A 216 -24.11 -1.68 4.17
CA ALA A 216 -23.45 -0.65 3.36
C ALA A 216 -21.95 -0.56 3.69
N HIS A 217 -21.54 -0.76 4.94
CA HIS A 217 -20.13 -0.82 5.34
C HIS A 217 -19.40 -1.97 4.67
N VAL A 218 -20.02 -3.16 4.64
CA VAL A 218 -19.44 -4.34 3.97
C VAL A 218 -19.26 -4.07 2.47
N GLY A 219 -20.30 -3.58 1.79
CA GLY A 219 -20.22 -3.26 0.36
C GLY A 219 -19.26 -2.10 0.04
N PHE A 220 -19.04 -1.18 0.99
CA PHE A 220 -18.00 -0.16 0.87
C PHE A 220 -16.60 -0.76 1.04
N GLY A 221 -16.38 -1.56 2.09
CA GLY A 221 -15.12 -2.25 2.36
C GLY A 221 -14.65 -3.10 1.16
N GLN A 222 -15.54 -3.90 0.58
CA GLN A 222 -15.25 -4.71 -0.62
C GLN A 222 -14.77 -3.86 -1.80
N ARG A 223 -15.46 -2.74 -2.09
CA ARG A 223 -15.08 -1.81 -3.17
C ARG A 223 -13.73 -1.15 -2.91
N ARG A 224 -13.41 -0.84 -1.64
CA ARG A 224 -12.11 -0.24 -1.28
C ARG A 224 -10.98 -1.24 -1.38
N VAL A 225 -11.19 -2.49 -0.98
CA VAL A 225 -10.20 -3.57 -1.19
C VAL A 225 -9.93 -3.78 -2.69
N GLN A 226 -10.98 -3.79 -3.52
CA GLN A 226 -10.81 -3.84 -4.98
C GLN A 226 -10.01 -2.62 -5.50
N GLN A 227 -10.32 -1.42 -5.02
CA GLN A 227 -9.57 -0.21 -5.37
C GLN A 227 -8.10 -0.30 -4.97
N MET A 228 -7.78 -0.91 -3.83
CA MET A 228 -6.39 -1.12 -3.42
C MET A 228 -5.63 -2.02 -4.38
N VAL A 229 -6.25 -3.12 -4.82
CA VAL A 229 -5.63 -4.02 -5.80
C VAL A 229 -5.33 -3.25 -7.09
N LEU A 230 -6.28 -2.46 -7.60
CA LEU A 230 -6.09 -1.64 -8.80
C LEU A 230 -5.02 -0.55 -8.62
N ASN A 231 -5.01 0.13 -7.47
CA ASN A 231 -3.96 1.12 -7.18
C ASN A 231 -2.57 0.46 -7.18
N ALA A 232 -2.45 -0.75 -6.63
CA ALA A 232 -1.15 -1.41 -6.49
C ALA A 232 -0.49 -1.73 -7.83
N GLN A 233 -1.28 -1.88 -8.89
CA GLN A 233 -0.79 -2.05 -10.27
C GLN A 233 -0.05 -0.82 -10.79
N THR A 234 -0.21 0.34 -10.15
CA THR A 234 0.43 1.60 -10.53
C THR A 234 1.70 1.89 -9.73
N ILE A 235 2.11 1.00 -8.82
CA ILE A 235 3.34 1.19 -8.05
C ILE A 235 4.54 1.11 -9.01
N PRO A 236 5.39 2.14 -9.06
CA PRO A 236 6.46 2.23 -10.04
C PRO A 236 7.69 1.40 -9.64
N ASN A 237 8.50 1.03 -10.63
CA ASN A 237 9.81 0.39 -10.49
C ASN A 237 9.81 -1.01 -9.85
N LEU A 238 8.68 -1.72 -9.88
CA LEU A 238 8.64 -3.10 -9.40
C LEU A 238 9.28 -4.03 -10.42
N VAL A 239 10.10 -4.97 -9.95
CA VAL A 239 10.69 -6.05 -10.76
C VAL A 239 9.81 -7.30 -10.75
N VAL A 240 8.78 -7.31 -9.90
CA VAL A 240 7.75 -8.36 -9.83
C VAL A 240 6.36 -7.76 -9.68
N PRO A 241 5.31 -8.47 -10.13
CA PRO A 241 3.92 -8.15 -9.80
C PRO A 241 3.71 -7.99 -8.29
N VAL A 242 2.79 -7.10 -7.91
CA VAL A 242 2.40 -6.95 -6.50
C VAL A 242 1.75 -8.24 -6.01
N CYS A 243 2.17 -8.72 -4.84
CA CYS A 243 1.59 -9.91 -4.23
C CYS A 243 0.62 -9.53 -3.11
N PHE A 244 -0.54 -10.18 -3.08
CA PHE A 244 -1.51 -10.09 -2.00
C PHE A 244 -1.64 -11.46 -1.34
N THR A 245 -1.74 -11.50 -0.02
CA THR A 245 -2.18 -12.71 0.68
C THR A 245 -3.58 -12.54 1.23
N SER A 246 -4.34 -13.63 1.27
CA SER A 246 -5.66 -13.65 1.90
C SER A 246 -5.85 -14.95 2.67
N LEU A 247 -6.63 -14.89 3.74
CA LEU A 247 -7.18 -16.10 4.33
C LEU A 247 -8.29 -16.63 3.42
N LEU A 248 -8.32 -17.96 3.29
CA LEU A 248 -9.50 -18.65 2.81
C LEU A 248 -10.49 -18.70 3.98
N LEU A 249 -11.61 -18.00 3.88
CA LEU A 249 -12.67 -18.06 4.88
C LEU A 249 -13.55 -19.27 4.56
N ASP A 250 -13.27 -20.40 5.22
CA ASP A 250 -14.21 -21.52 5.27
C ASP A 250 -15.26 -21.19 6.34
N THR A 251 -16.36 -20.54 5.95
CA THR A 251 -17.56 -20.43 6.79
C THR A 251 -18.52 -21.54 6.40
N SER A 252 -18.72 -22.51 7.30
CA SER A 252 -19.87 -23.41 7.21
C SER A 252 -21.06 -22.71 7.86
N ASP A 253 -22.08 -22.38 7.08
CA ASP A 253 -23.37 -22.01 7.66
C ASP A 253 -23.99 -23.26 8.30
N ASP A 254 -24.65 -23.12 9.46
CA ASP A 254 -25.37 -24.21 10.16
C ASP A 254 -26.44 -24.90 9.29
N ALA A 255 -26.73 -24.35 8.09
CA ALA A 255 -27.59 -24.93 7.08
C ALA A 255 -26.94 -26.02 6.21
N SER A 256 -25.68 -26.41 6.42
CA SER A 256 -24.99 -27.46 5.63
C SER A 256 -25.04 -27.23 4.11
N LEU A 257 -25.12 -25.97 3.68
CA LEU A 257 -24.90 -25.59 2.30
C LEU A 257 -23.44 -25.19 2.16
N LEU A 258 -22.64 -26.10 1.59
CA LEU A 258 -21.31 -25.79 1.08
C LEU A 258 -21.47 -24.73 -0.01
N VAL A 259 -21.14 -23.49 0.30
CA VAL A 259 -20.93 -22.47 -0.72
C VAL A 259 -19.51 -22.67 -1.24
N THR A 260 -19.40 -23.40 -2.35
CA THR A 260 -18.19 -23.46 -3.18
C THR A 260 -18.04 -22.22 -4.03
#